data_AF-A0A958MGN0-F1
#
_entry.id   AF-A0A958MGN0-F1
#
_cell.length_a   1.000
_cell.length_b   1.000
_cell.length_c   1.000
_cell.angle_alpha   90.00
_cell.angle_beta   90.00
_cell.angle_gamma   90.00
#
_symmetry.space_group_name_H-M   'P 1'
#
loop_
_entity.id
_entity.type
_entity.pdbx_description
1 polymer ?
#
loop_
_entity_poly.entity_id
_entity_poly.type
_entity_poly.pdbx_seq_one_letter_code
_entity_poly.pdbx_strand_id
1 'polypeptide(L)'
;MIPIISFSADYYTMAPGDAQMIDEHGLCRGVANNTSSANPPPAPGVPMPPGVYPPSGLTIFIPTKTAEEWTEFVNHPPPGIVVEDCCAKSCT
;
A
#
# COMPACT_ATOMS: atom_id res chain seq x y z
N MET A 1 1.67 -33.33 -0.34
CA MET A 1 0.92 -32.12 -0.71
C MET A 1 0.82 -31.28 0.54
N ILE A 2 1.58 -30.19 0.64
CA ILE A 2 1.57 -29.31 1.82
C ILE A 2 0.50 -28.25 1.53
N PRO A 3 -0.55 -28.08 2.35
CA PRO A 3 -1.48 -26.99 2.16
C PRO A 3 -0.72 -25.68 2.37
N ILE A 4 -0.65 -24.86 1.32
CA ILE A 4 -0.30 -23.45 1.46
C ILE A 4 -1.41 -22.81 2.28
N ILE A 5 -1.21 -22.71 3.58
CA ILE A 5 -2.02 -21.86 4.44
C ILE A 5 -1.74 -20.42 3.97
N SER A 6 -2.66 -19.84 3.18
CA SER A 6 -2.71 -18.39 2.99
C SER A 6 -2.87 -17.78 4.37
N PHE A 7 -1.78 -17.26 4.91
CA PHE A 7 -1.84 -16.42 6.09
C PHE A 7 -2.42 -15.10 5.65
N SER A 8 -3.74 -15.00 5.70
CA SER A 8 -4.36 -13.72 5.46
C SER A 8 -3.96 -12.77 6.58
N ALA A 9 -3.31 -11.66 6.25
CA ALA A 9 -3.05 -10.63 7.25
C ALA A 9 -4.40 -10.00 7.65
N ASP A 10 -4.58 -9.63 8.92
CA ASP A 10 -5.75 -8.82 9.28
C ASP A 10 -5.72 -7.48 8.52
N TYR A 11 -4.51 -6.95 8.26
CA TYR A 11 -4.28 -5.72 7.52
C TYR A 11 -2.82 -5.52 7.08
N TYR A 12 -2.62 -4.57 6.16
CA TYR A 12 -1.32 -3.99 5.83
C TYR A 12 -1.32 -2.49 6.11
N THR A 13 -0.15 -1.94 6.45
CA THR A 13 0.08 -0.50 6.49
C THR A 13 1.08 -0.10 5.42
N MET A 14 0.76 0.95 4.64
CA MET A 14 1.69 1.48 3.65
C MET A 14 1.99 2.94 3.93
N ALA A 15 3.28 3.25 4.06
CA ALA A 15 3.76 4.61 4.07
C ALA A 15 3.49 5.28 2.70
N PRO A 16 3.45 6.62 2.65
CA PRO A 16 3.32 7.33 1.39
C PRO A 16 4.53 7.11 0.48
N GLY A 17 4.27 6.80 -0.78
CA GLY A 17 5.25 6.44 -1.80
C GLY A 17 5.60 4.96 -1.86
N ASP A 18 5.12 4.14 -0.92
CA ASP A 18 5.35 2.69 -0.93
C ASP A 18 4.41 1.97 -1.92
N ALA A 19 4.90 0.84 -2.44
CA ALA A 19 4.11 -0.08 -3.23
C ALA A 19 4.43 -1.53 -2.83
N GLN A 20 3.39 -2.35 -2.71
CA GLN A 20 3.52 -3.74 -2.30
C GLN A 20 2.54 -4.64 -3.08
N MET A 21 2.97 -5.86 -3.38
CA MET A 21 2.09 -6.91 -3.88
C MET A 21 1.43 -7.61 -2.68
N ILE A 22 0.11 -7.67 -2.71
CA ILE A 22 -0.72 -8.28 -1.67
C ILE A 22 -1.54 -9.39 -2.35
N ASP A 23 -1.28 -10.65 -1.97
CA ASP A 23 -2.03 -11.83 -2.41
C ASP A 23 -2.87 -12.33 -1.25
N GLU A 24 -4.15 -11.96 -1.24
CA GLU A 24 -5.08 -12.24 -0.14
C GLU A 24 -6.39 -12.77 -0.72
N HIS A 25 -6.98 -13.78 -0.08
CA HIS A 25 -8.25 -14.40 -0.49
C HIS A 25 -8.28 -14.91 -1.95
N GLY A 26 -7.11 -15.26 -2.51
CA GLY A 26 -6.98 -15.67 -3.91
C GLY A 26 -7.09 -14.53 -4.92
N LEU A 27 -7.00 -13.27 -4.46
CA LEU A 27 -7.02 -12.05 -5.25
C LEU A 27 -5.70 -11.30 -5.06
N CYS A 28 -4.79 -11.46 -6.01
CA CYS A 28 -3.50 -10.75 -6.01
C CYS A 28 -3.64 -9.34 -6.61
N ARG A 29 -3.25 -8.32 -5.84
CA ARG A 29 -3.18 -6.93 -6.29
C ARG A 29 -1.86 -6.25 -5.92
N GLY A 30 -1.33 -5.46 -6.84
CA GLY A 30 -0.28 -4.48 -6.57
C GLY A 30 -0.93 -3.20 -6.06
N VAL A 31 -0.65 -2.83 -4.81
CA VAL A 31 -1.19 -1.62 -4.19
C VAL A 31 -0.06 -0.62 -3.99
N ALA A 32 -0.27 0.61 -4.46
CA ALA A 32 0.68 1.71 -4.31
C ALA A 32 0.00 2.89 -3.59
N ASN A 33 0.67 3.41 -2.56
CA ASN A 33 0.25 4.61 -1.87
C ASN A 33 0.88 5.85 -2.52
N ASN A 34 0.24 6.38 -3.55
CA ASN A 34 0.64 7.61 -4.23
C ASN A 34 0.09 8.88 -3.54
N THR A 35 -0.36 8.81 -2.28
CA THR A 35 -0.60 10.03 -1.50
C THR A 35 0.75 10.71 -1.29
N SER A 36 0.99 11.82 -1.98
CA SER A 36 2.33 12.37 -2.20
C SER A 36 3.23 12.39 -0.95
N SER A 37 4.28 11.56 -0.96
CA SER A 37 5.52 11.81 -0.21
C SER A 37 6.28 12.92 -0.92
N ALA A 38 5.71 14.13 -0.97
CA ALA A 38 6.20 15.19 -1.85
C ALA A 38 7.60 15.72 -1.48
N ASN A 39 8.23 15.24 -0.39
CA ASN A 39 9.58 15.62 -0.02
C ASN A 39 10.37 14.41 0.52
N PRO A 40 11.55 14.07 -0.03
CA PRO A 40 12.50 13.25 0.73
C PRO A 40 12.78 13.93 2.08
N PRO A 41 12.87 13.17 3.20
CA PRO A 41 13.19 13.76 4.49
C PRO A 41 14.51 14.52 4.37
N PRO A 42 14.64 15.71 4.98
CA PRO A 42 15.91 16.42 4.99
C PRO A 42 16.95 15.55 5.70
N ALA A 43 18.19 15.59 5.20
CA ALA A 43 19.28 14.80 5.75
C ALA A 43 19.44 15.03 7.27
N PRO A 44 19.86 14.03 8.06
CA PRO A 44 20.09 14.22 9.49
C PRO A 44 21.07 15.38 9.73
N GLY A 45 20.62 16.42 10.45
CA GLY A 45 21.48 17.54 10.85
C GLY A 45 21.31 18.84 10.05
N VAL A 46 20.41 18.92 9.06
CA VAL A 46 20.03 20.21 8.46
C VAL A 46 18.76 20.77 9.12
N PRO A 47 18.78 22.01 9.65
CA PRO A 47 17.57 22.65 10.17
C PRO A 47 16.57 22.84 9.03
N MET A 48 15.35 22.32 9.23
CA MET A 48 14.24 22.44 8.27
C MET A 48 13.89 23.94 8.09
N PRO A 49 13.89 24.48 6.86
CA PRO A 49 13.34 25.80 6.62
C PRO A 49 11.82 25.77 6.85
N PRO A 50 11.21 26.89 7.29
CA PRO A 50 9.76 26.96 7.48
C PRO A 50 9.05 26.64 6.16
N GLY A 51 8.32 25.53 6.12
CA GLY A 51 7.57 25.05 4.94
C GLY A 51 8.05 23.72 4.34
N VAL A 52 9.16 23.14 4.81
CA VAL A 52 9.56 21.77 4.43
C VAL A 52 9.16 20.82 5.56
N TYR A 53 7.90 20.42 5.54
CA TYR A 53 7.35 19.42 6.46
C TYR A 53 7.90 18.02 6.11
N PRO A 54 8.03 17.09 7.09
CA PRO A 54 8.27 15.68 6.79
C PRO A 54 7.25 15.19 5.76
N PRO A 55 7.56 14.15 4.95
CA PRO A 55 6.68 13.71 3.86
C PRO A 55 5.25 13.60 4.37
N SER A 56 4.42 14.56 3.97
CA SER A 56 3.07 14.74 4.50
C SER A 56 2.10 13.86 3.72
N GLY A 57 2.50 12.62 3.45
CA GLY A 57 1.62 11.63 2.87
C GLY A 57 1.00 10.79 3.97
N LEU A 58 -0.16 10.22 3.69
CA LEU A 58 -0.97 9.53 4.70
C LEU A 58 -0.60 8.06 4.70
N THR A 59 -0.15 7.53 5.84
CA THR A 59 -0.04 6.08 6.02
C THR A 59 -1.45 5.49 5.94
N ILE A 60 -1.68 4.61 4.97
CA ILE A 60 -2.97 3.95 4.80
C ILE A 60 -3.01 2.58 5.45
N PHE A 61 -4.22 2.18 5.81
CA PHE A 61 -4.56 0.84 6.28
C PHE A 61 -5.29 0.10 5.17
N ILE A 62 -4.84 -1.11 4.86
CA ILE A 62 -5.43 -1.96 3.83
C ILE A 62 -6.10 -3.12 4.56
N PRO A 63 -7.44 -3.18 4.57
CA PRO A 63 -8.15 -4.25 5.25
C PRO A 63 -8.05 -5.53 4.41
N THR A 64 -7.49 -6.57 4.99
CA THR A 64 -7.35 -7.89 4.33
C THR A 64 -7.93 -9.01 5.18
N LYS A 65 -8.54 -8.71 6.33
CA LYS A 65 -9.13 -9.70 7.24
C LYS A 65 -10.20 -10.58 6.58
N THR A 66 -11.04 -10.01 5.72
CA THR A 66 -12.09 -10.75 5.00
C THR A 66 -12.00 -10.51 3.49
N ALA A 67 -12.43 -11.50 2.71
CA ALA A 67 -12.50 -11.38 1.25
C ALA A 67 -13.42 -10.23 0.80
N GLU A 68 -14.48 -9.96 1.56
CA GLU A 68 -15.42 -8.87 1.31
C GLU A 68 -14.74 -7.50 1.50
N GLU A 69 -14.05 -7.27 2.62
CA GLU A 69 -13.32 -6.02 2.86
C GLU A 69 -12.18 -5.80 1.86
N TRP A 70 -11.45 -6.88 1.53
CA TRP A 70 -10.38 -6.80 0.54
C TRP A 70 -10.94 -6.43 -0.84
N THR A 71 -12.03 -7.07 -1.25
CA THR A 71 -12.70 -6.78 -2.53
C THR A 71 -13.24 -5.36 -2.57
N GLU A 72 -13.82 -4.87 -1.47
CA GLU A 72 -14.33 -3.51 -1.38
C GLU A 72 -13.21 -2.48 -1.49
N PHE A 73 -12.08 -2.70 -0.82
CA PHE A 73 -10.91 -1.83 -0.93
C PHE A 73 -10.37 -1.78 -2.37
N VAL A 74 -10.32 -2.92 -3.06
CA VAL A 74 -9.87 -3.02 -4.45
C VAL A 74 -10.81 -2.31 -5.41
N ASN A 75 -12.12 -2.41 -5.21
CA ASN A 75 -13.12 -1.77 -6.06
C ASN A 75 -13.26 -0.26 -5.78
N HIS A 76 -13.06 0.14 -4.53
CA HIS A 76 -13.19 1.52 -4.07
C HIS A 76 -11.94 1.97 -3.29
N PRO A 77 -10.78 2.05 -3.96
CA PRO A 77 -9.56 2.47 -3.29
C PRO A 77 -9.67 3.94 -2.84
N PRO A 78 -9.16 4.28 -1.64
CA PRO A 78 -9.11 5.66 -1.19
C PRO A 78 -8.33 6.57 -2.16
N PRO A 79 -8.58 7.89 -2.16
CA PRO A 79 -7.84 8.83 -3.00
C PRO A 79 -6.33 8.73 -2.82
N GLY A 80 -5.60 8.67 -3.92
CA GLY A 80 -4.14 8.53 -3.92
C GLY A 80 -3.66 7.09 -3.80
N ILE A 81 -4.55 6.10 -3.70
CA ILE A 81 -4.20 4.68 -3.77
C ILE A 81 -4.42 4.17 -5.18
N VAL A 82 -3.41 3.51 -5.73
CA VAL A 82 -3.48 2.85 -7.03
C VAL A 82 -3.45 1.35 -6.80
N VAL A 83 -4.43 0.65 -7.35
CA VAL A 83 -4.54 -0.81 -7.27
C VAL A 83 -4.47 -1.36 -8.68
N GLU A 84 -3.49 -2.23 -8.92
CA GLU A 84 -3.27 -2.91 -10.21
C GLU A 84 -3.36 -4.42 -10.02
N ASP A 85 -3.67 -5.15 -11.10
CA ASP A 85 -3.65 -6.62 -11.07
C ASP A 85 -2.20 -7.12 -10.98
N CYS A 86 -1.91 -8.09 -10.10
CA CYS A 86 -0.56 -8.66 -10.02
C CYS A 86 -0.11 -9.27 -11.36
N CYS A 87 -1.03 -9.84 -12.14
CA CYS A 87 -0.68 -10.40 -13.44
C CYS A 87 -0.28 -9.33 -14.46
N ALA A 88 -0.65 -8.06 -14.27
CA ALA A 88 -0.17 -6.98 -15.11
C ALA A 88 1.33 -6.66 -14.89
N LYS A 89 1.91 -7.10 -13.77
CA LYS A 89 3.34 -6.90 -13.44
C LYS A 89 4.19 -8.16 -13.62
N SER A 90 3.64 -9.36 -13.41
CA SER A 90 4.46 -10.57 -13.21
C SER A 90 3.95 -11.88 -13.82
N CYS A 91 2.81 -11.90 -14.55
CA CYS A 91 2.38 -13.12 -15.25
C CYS A 91 3.06 -13.19 -16.63
N THR A 92 4.31 -13.70 -16.64
CA THR A 92 5.04 -14.12 -17.86
C THR A 92 5.33 -15.61 -17.77
#